data_AF-A0A212C7G3-F1
#
_entry.id   AF-A0A212C7G3-F1
#
_cell.length_a   1.000
_cell.length_b   1.000
_cell.length_c   1.000
_cell.angle_alpha   90.00
_cell.angle_beta   90.00
_cell.angle_gamma   90.00
#
_symmetry.space_group_name_H-M   'P 1'
#
loop_
_entity.id
_entity.type
_entity.pdbx_description
1 polymer ?
#
loop_
_entity_poly.entity_id
_entity_poly.type
_entity_poly.pdbx_seq_one_letter_code
_entity_poly.pdbx_strand_id
1 'polypeptide(L)'
;VTAGVPLKKEYTEENLQLVADGCCNLEKQIQIAQLFGVPVVVALNVFKTDTRAEIDLVCELAKRAGAFNAVPCYHWSIGGKGSVDLAWAVREAASKESRFQFLYDVQ
;
A
#
# COMPACT_ATOMS: atom_id res chain seq x y z
N VAL A 1 15.11 -6.85 10.38
CA VAL A 1 14.75 -6.68 11.81
C VAL A 1 15.09 -7.97 12.53
N THR A 2 15.85 -7.91 13.61
CA THR A 2 16.16 -9.08 14.44
C THR A 2 15.40 -8.92 15.76
N ALA A 3 14.59 -9.91 16.14
CA ALA A 3 13.83 -9.85 17.38
C ALA A 3 14.78 -9.62 18.58
N GLY A 4 14.45 -8.66 19.45
CA GLY A 4 15.24 -8.32 20.63
C GLY A 4 16.32 -7.26 20.42
N VAL A 5 16.58 -6.81 19.19
CA VAL A 5 17.52 -5.71 18.89
C VAL A 5 16.72 -4.41 18.70
N PRO A 6 17.17 -3.27 19.25
CA PRO A 6 16.55 -1.97 18.99
C PRO A 6 16.41 -1.71 17.49
N LEU A 7 15.29 -1.11 17.09
CA LEU A 7 15.13 -0.66 15.71
C LEU A 7 16.22 0.36 15.40
N LYS A 8 16.75 0.27 14.18
CA LYS A 8 17.65 1.31 13.69
C LYS A 8 16.89 2.64 13.64
N LYS A 9 17.60 3.76 13.81
CA LYS A 9 16.99 5.10 13.90
C LYS A 9 16.21 5.47 12.64
N GLU A 10 16.66 4.99 11.49
CA GLU A 10 16.03 5.18 10.18
C GLU A 10 14.62 4.55 10.08
N TYR A 11 14.20 3.74 11.07
CA TYR A 11 12.82 3.22 11.16
C TYR A 11 11.94 3.99 12.14
N THR A 12 12.50 4.97 12.85
CA THR A 12 11.77 5.76 13.86
C THR A 12 11.81 7.26 13.57
N GLU A 13 12.74 7.70 12.72
CA GLU A 13 12.93 9.07 12.27
C GLU A 13 12.54 9.16 10.78
N GLU A 14 12.00 10.33 10.38
CA GLU A 14 11.56 10.56 9.01
C GLU A 14 12.71 10.39 8.00
N ASN A 15 12.47 9.63 6.93
CA ASN A 15 13.40 9.51 5.82
C ASN A 15 12.69 9.28 4.47
N LEU A 16 12.28 10.37 3.84
CA LEU A 16 11.59 10.35 2.55
C LEU A 16 12.40 9.68 1.43
N GLN A 17 13.73 9.83 1.42
CA GLN A 17 14.57 9.21 0.40
C GLN A 17 14.57 7.69 0.54
N LEU A 18 14.73 7.19 1.77
CA LEU A 18 14.73 5.75 2.03
C LEU A 18 13.36 5.12 1.71
N VAL A 19 12.27 5.84 2.01
CA VAL A 19 10.91 5.43 1.64
C VAL A 19 10.75 5.38 0.13
N ALA A 20 11.15 6.43 -0.59
CA ALA A 20 11.08 6.48 -2.05
C ALA A 20 11.89 5.35 -2.71
N ASP A 21 13.11 5.10 -2.24
CA ASP A 21 13.97 4.02 -2.77
C ASP A 21 13.34 2.64 -2.53
N GLY A 22 12.67 2.44 -1.39
CA GLY A 22 11.95 1.22 -1.05
C GLY A 22 10.65 1.01 -1.85
N CYS A 23 10.04 2.09 -2.35
CA CYS A 23 8.78 2.02 -3.09
C CYS A 23 8.89 1.23 -4.39
N CYS A 24 10.08 1.02 -4.97
CA CYS A 24 10.25 0.17 -6.15
C CYS A 24 9.64 -1.25 -5.96
N ASN A 25 9.68 -1.79 -4.75
CA ASN A 25 9.02 -3.05 -4.43
C ASN A 25 7.49 -2.93 -4.50
N LEU A 26 6.92 -1.89 -3.88
CA LEU A 26 5.47 -1.63 -3.90
C LEU A 26 4.97 -1.44 -5.34
N GLU A 27 5.67 -0.62 -6.13
CA GLU A 27 5.37 -0.38 -7.54
C GLU A 27 5.34 -1.69 -8.32
N LYS A 28 6.33 -2.56 -8.10
CA LYS A 28 6.39 -3.84 -8.81
C LYS A 28 5.23 -4.77 -8.44
N GLN A 29 4.84 -4.83 -7.16
CA GLN A 29 3.69 -5.63 -6.73
C GLN A 29 2.37 -5.12 -7.34
N ILE A 30 2.20 -3.80 -7.43
CA ILE A 30 1.03 -3.20 -8.10
C ILE A 30 0.99 -3.61 -9.57
N GLN A 31 2.12 -3.48 -10.28
CA GLN A 31 2.21 -3.88 -11.69
C GLN A 31 1.90 -5.36 -11.88
N ILE A 32 2.42 -6.24 -11.01
CA ILE A 32 2.15 -7.69 -11.07
C ILE A 32 0.64 -7.96 -10.90
N ALA A 33 0.00 -7.36 -9.89
CA ALA A 33 -1.42 -7.53 -9.67
C ALA A 33 -2.26 -7.01 -10.85
N GLN A 34 -1.83 -5.92 -11.50
CA GLN A 34 -2.48 -5.40 -12.70
C GLN A 34 -2.35 -6.33 -13.92
N LEU A 35 -1.31 -7.16 -14.03
CA LEU A 35 -1.20 -8.14 -15.13
C LEU A 35 -2.38 -9.12 -15.11
N PHE A 36 -2.93 -9.40 -13.93
CA PHE A 36 -4.14 -10.20 -13.76
C PHE A 36 -5.42 -9.44 -14.13
N GLY A 37 -5.37 -8.16 -14.53
CA GLY A 37 -6.54 -7.41 -15.01
C GLY A 37 -7.54 -7.00 -13.92
N VAL A 38 -7.09 -6.89 -12.67
CA VAL A 38 -7.91 -6.50 -11.51
C VAL A 38 -7.48 -5.15 -10.91
N PRO A 39 -8.42 -4.33 -10.38
CA PRO A 39 -8.08 -3.09 -9.71
C PRO A 39 -7.35 -3.35 -8.39
N VAL A 40 -6.30 -2.57 -8.13
CA VAL A 40 -5.44 -2.74 -6.94
C VAL A 40 -5.70 -1.63 -5.95
N VAL A 41 -6.03 -1.97 -4.70
CA VAL A 41 -6.12 -1.01 -3.59
C VAL A 41 -4.99 -1.27 -2.61
N VAL A 42 -4.17 -0.25 -2.34
CA VAL A 42 -3.07 -0.32 -1.36
C VAL A 42 -3.57 0.13 0.00
N ALA A 43 -3.52 -0.76 0.99
CA ALA A 43 -3.74 -0.44 2.39
C ALA A 43 -2.40 -0.11 3.07
N LEU A 44 -2.18 1.15 3.41
CA LEU A 44 -0.98 1.58 4.11
C LEU A 44 -1.25 1.59 5.62
N ASN A 45 -0.77 0.56 6.33
CA ASN A 45 -0.91 0.50 7.78
C ASN A 45 0.02 1.53 8.44
N VAL A 46 -0.56 2.55 9.07
CA VAL A 46 0.19 3.66 9.66
C VAL A 46 0.64 3.34 11.08
N PHE A 47 1.92 3.54 11.37
CA PHE A 47 2.53 3.43 12.69
C PHE A 47 2.66 4.80 13.36
N LYS A 48 2.93 4.80 14.68
CA LYS A 48 3.02 6.03 15.48
C LYS A 48 4.17 6.97 15.06
N THR A 49 5.22 6.42 14.47
CA THR A 49 6.43 7.15 14.06
C THR A 49 6.34 7.68 12.63
N ASP A 50 5.41 7.15 11.82
CA ASP A 50 5.29 7.54 10.43
C ASP A 50 4.85 8.99 10.34
N THR A 51 5.56 9.77 9.54
CA THR A 51 5.19 11.17 9.35
C THR A 51 4.12 11.32 8.29
N ARG A 52 3.45 12.46 8.31
CA ARG A 52 2.47 12.79 7.27
C ARG A 52 3.11 12.80 5.88
N ALA A 53 4.34 13.30 5.77
CA ALA A 53 5.06 13.38 4.50
C ALA A 53 5.38 11.98 3.94
N GLU A 54 5.80 11.03 4.79
CA GLU A 54 6.04 9.65 4.36
C GLU A 54 4.76 8.95 3.91
N ILE A 55 3.68 9.12 4.67
CA ILE A 55 2.36 8.56 4.35
C ILE A 55 1.87 9.06 3.00
N ASP A 56 1.94 10.38 2.79
CA ASP A 56 1.49 11.02 1.56
C ASP A 56 2.37 10.57 0.37
N LEU A 57 3.70 10.52 0.54
CA LEU A 57 4.63 10.03 -0.49
C LEU A 57 4.32 8.60 -0.93
N VAL A 58 4.12 7.66 0.00
CA VAL A 58 3.79 6.27 -0.34
C VAL A 58 2.46 6.18 -1.09
N CYS A 59 1.45 6.93 -0.65
CA CYS A 59 0.15 6.95 -1.31
C CYS A 59 0.24 7.53 -2.73
N GLU A 60 1.04 8.59 -2.94
CA GLU A 60 1.27 9.16 -4.26
C GLU A 60 2.00 8.19 -5.19
N LEU A 61 3.09 7.56 -4.72
CA LEU A 61 3.86 6.60 -5.52
C LEU A 61 3.03 5.38 -5.89
N ALA A 62 2.23 4.85 -4.96
CA ALA A 62 1.31 3.76 -5.24
C ALA A 62 0.30 4.11 -6.34
N LYS A 63 -0.31 5.30 -6.28
CA LYS A 63 -1.27 5.76 -7.30
C LYS A 63 -0.59 6.00 -8.64
N ARG A 64 0.61 6.58 -8.64
CA ARG A 64 1.43 6.78 -9.86
C ARG A 64 1.78 5.45 -10.53
N ALA A 65 2.03 4.40 -9.74
CA ALA A 65 2.29 3.06 -10.24
C ALA A 65 1.04 2.33 -10.76
N GLY A 66 -0.14 2.93 -10.66
CA GLY A 66 -1.38 2.41 -11.22
C GLY A 66 -2.31 1.74 -10.21
N ALA A 67 -2.05 1.87 -8.89
CA ALA A 67 -3.05 1.47 -7.91
C ALA A 67 -4.34 2.27 -8.13
N PHE A 68 -5.48 1.58 -8.11
CA PHE A 68 -6.80 2.20 -8.16
C PHE A 68 -6.97 3.21 -7.02
N ASN A 69 -6.50 2.85 -5.83
CA ASN A 69 -6.41 3.77 -4.70
C ASN A 69 -5.31 3.32 -3.73
N ALA A 70 -4.86 4.25 -2.88
CA ALA A 70 -3.94 4.00 -1.78
C ALA A 70 -4.44 4.77 -0.55
N VAL A 71 -4.65 4.06 0.55
CA VAL A 71 -5.38 4.58 1.71
C VAL A 71 -4.60 4.32 3.00
N PRO A 72 -4.30 5.36 3.81
CA PRO A 72 -3.74 5.18 5.14
C PRO A 72 -4.77 4.53 6.07
N CYS A 73 -4.33 3.54 6.82
CA CYS A 73 -5.16 2.69 7.66
C CYS A 73 -4.69 2.76 9.11
N TYR A 74 -5.63 3.03 10.00
CA TYR A 74 -5.40 3.24 11.44
C TYR A 74 -6.09 2.19 12.30
N HIS A 75 -6.45 1.04 11.72
CA HIS A 75 -7.22 0.00 12.42
C HIS A 75 -6.52 -0.56 13.66
N TRP A 76 -5.19 -0.54 13.68
CA TRP A 76 -4.42 -0.94 14.85
C TRP A 76 -4.68 -0.03 16.06
N SER A 77 -4.93 1.27 15.86
CA SER A 77 -5.14 2.23 16.96
C SER A 77 -6.62 2.48 17.29
N ILE A 78 -7.51 2.44 16.30
CA ILE A 78 -8.93 2.79 16.48
C ILE A 78 -9.92 1.71 15.99
N GLY A 79 -9.44 0.48 15.79
CA GLY A 79 -10.25 -0.66 15.38
C GLY A 79 -10.88 -0.46 14.00
N GLY A 80 -12.04 -1.08 13.76
CA GLY A 80 -12.70 -1.03 12.44
C GLY A 80 -12.97 0.39 11.91
N LYS A 81 -13.11 1.39 12.79
CA LYS A 81 -13.27 2.81 12.38
C LYS A 81 -12.06 3.32 11.57
N GLY A 82 -10.86 2.81 11.86
CA GLY A 82 -9.62 3.17 11.16
C GLY A 82 -9.45 2.51 9.79
N SER A 83 -10.43 1.74 9.33
CA SER A 83 -10.45 1.10 7.99
C SER A 83 -11.69 1.46 7.18
N VAL A 84 -12.50 2.42 7.62
CA VAL A 84 -13.70 2.83 6.88
C VAL A 84 -13.33 3.31 5.49
N ASP A 85 -12.31 4.15 5.35
CA ASP A 85 -11.86 4.65 4.04
C ASP A 85 -11.33 3.54 3.13
N LEU A 86 -10.63 2.55 3.71
CA LEU A 86 -10.20 1.36 2.98
C LEU A 86 -11.42 0.57 2.49
N ALA A 87 -12.44 0.39 3.33
CA ALA A 87 -13.66 -0.32 2.96
C ALA A 87 -14.40 0.39 1.81
N TRP A 88 -14.48 1.72 1.82
CA TRP A 88 -15.04 2.49 0.70
C TRP A 88 -14.23 2.30 -0.58
N ALA A 89 -12.89 2.42 -0.50
CA ALA A 89 -12.01 2.25 -1.66
C ALA A 89 -12.12 0.83 -2.27
N VAL A 90 -12.19 -0.21 -1.43
CA VAL A 90 -12.39 -1.59 -1.90
C VAL A 90 -13.77 -1.76 -2.54
N ARG A 91 -14.82 -1.20 -1.94
CA ARG A 91 -16.17 -1.24 -2.52
C ARG A 91 -16.22 -0.56 -3.89
N GLU A 92 -15.56 0.59 -4.04
CA GLU A 92 -15.45 1.30 -5.32
C GLU A 92 -14.67 0.49 -6.34
N ALA A 93 -13.52 -0.07 -5.97
CA ALA A 93 -12.73 -0.94 -6.84
C ALA A 93 -13.54 -2.16 -7.31
N ALA A 94 -14.26 -2.81 -6.39
CA ALA A 94 -15.08 -3.99 -6.68
C ALA A 94 -16.28 -3.68 -7.58
N SER A 95 -16.73 -2.42 -7.65
CA SER A 95 -17.78 -1.99 -8.58
C SER A 95 -17.29 -1.72 -10.00
N LYS A 96 -15.97 -1.75 -10.25
CA LYS A 96 -15.40 -1.60 -11.58
C LYS A 96 -15.41 -2.94 -12.31
N GLU A 97 -15.62 -2.88 -13.62
CA GLU A 97 -15.37 -4.05 -14.47
C GLU A 97 -13.90 -4.45 -14.37
N SER A 98 -13.65 -5.75 -14.20
CA SER A 98 -12.32 -6.33 -14.22
C SER A 98 -12.28 -7.43 -15.29
N ARG A 99 -11.11 -7.61 -15.90
CA ARG A 99 -10.87 -8.65 -16.93
C ARG A 99 -9.83 -9.60 -16.41
N PHE A 100 -10.23 -10.39 -15.42
CA PHE A 100 -9.32 -11.31 -14.77
C PHE A 100 -8.74 -12.32 -15.77
N GLN A 101 -7.42 -12.49 -15.74
CA GLN A 101 -6.71 -13.49 -16.54
C GLN A 101 -5.57 -14.11 -15.75
N PHE A 102 -5.31 -15.40 -15.99
CA PHE A 102 -4.09 -16.04 -15.53
C PHE A 102 -2.89 -15.60 -16.40
N LEU A 103 -1.69 -15.63 -15.84
CA LEU A 103 -0.47 -15.19 -16.56
C LEU A 103 0.10 -16.27 -17.48
N TYR A 104 -0.48 -17.46 -17.46
CA TYR A 104 -0.12 -18.60 -18.29
C TYR A 104 -1.32 -19.56 -18.37
N ASP A 105 -1.34 -20.36 -19.44
CA ASP A 105 -2.37 -21.38 -19.65
C ASP A 105 -2.05 -22.68 -18.92
N VAL A 106 -3.10 -23.41 -18.56
CA VAL A 106 -2.97 -24.79 -18.08
C VAL A 106 -2.93 -25.66 -19.33
N GLN A 107 -1.79 -26.31 -19.60
CA GLN A 107 -1.63 -27.22 -20.74
C GLN A 107 -2.64 -28.38 -20.72
#